data_AF-A0A7J9KTZ9-F1
#
_entry.id   AF-A0A7J9KTZ9-F1
#
_cell.length_a   1.000
_cell.length_b   1.000
_cell.length_c   1.000
_cell.angle_alpha   90.00
_cell.angle_beta   90.00
_cell.angle_gamma   90.00
#
_symmetry.space_group_name_H-M   'P 1'
#
loop_
_entity.id
_entity.type
_entity.pdbx_description
1 polymer ?
#
loop_
_entity_poly.entity_id
_entity_poly.type
_entity_poly.pdbx_seq_one_letter_code
_entity_poly.pdbx_strand_id
1 'polypeptide(L)' 'MKILAVGPAMTPEYSQWHDQRVNDNIPVSNPETARSLEEYLQISPSEIEIIKQEFE' A
#
# COMPACT_ATOMS: atom_id res chain seq x y z
N MET A 1 -9.19 -21.18 -30.52
CA MET A 1 -8.78 -20.76 -29.17
C MET A 1 -8.86 -21.97 -28.26
N LYS A 2 -7.76 -22.33 -27.59
CA LYS A 2 -7.72 -23.49 -26.71
C LYS A 2 -8.27 -23.04 -25.35
N ILE A 3 -9.46 -23.53 -25.00
CA ILE A 3 -10.10 -23.22 -23.72
C ILE A 3 -9.28 -23.93 -22.65
N LEU A 4 -8.48 -23.17 -21.89
CA LEU A 4 -7.83 -23.68 -20.69
C LEU A 4 -8.96 -23.93 -19.69
N ALA A 5 -9.35 -25.20 -19.53
CA ALA A 5 -10.23 -25.62 -18.46
C ALA A 5 -9.45 -25.46 -17.15
N VAL A 6 -9.49 -24.25 -16.59
CA VAL A 6 -9.14 -24.01 -15.20
C VAL A 6 -10.24 -24.67 -14.39
N GLY A 7 -10.03 -25.94 -14.01
CA GLY A 7 -10.76 -26.50 -12.88
C GLY A 7 -10.62 -25.57 -11.67
N PRO A 8 -11.51 -25.62 -10.68
CA PRO A 8 -11.48 -24.70 -9.54
C PRO A 8 -10.06 -24.67 -8.97
N ALA A 9 -9.36 -23.55 -9.19
CA ALA A 9 -7.95 -23.40 -8.81
C ALA A 9 -7.77 -23.43 -7.29
N MET A 10 -8.88 -23.34 -6.56
CA MET A 10 -8.93 -23.38 -5.11
C MET A 10 -9.97 -24.41 -4.71
N THR A 11 -9.56 -25.36 -3.88
CA THR A 11 -10.49 -26.30 -3.28
C THR A 11 -11.39 -25.56 -2.28
N PRO A 12 -12.61 -26.05 -2.00
CA PRO A 12 -13.52 -25.42 -1.04
C PRO A 12 -12.86 -25.17 0.33
N GLU A 13 -11.95 -26.06 0.74
CA GLU A 13 -11.19 -25.98 1.99
C GLU A 13 -10.24 -24.78 1.99
N TYR A 14 -9.59 -24.48 0.86
CA TYR A 14 -8.73 -23.30 0.75
C TYR A 14 -9.54 -22.00 0.86
N SER A 15 -10.72 -21.97 0.23
CA SER A 15 -11.59 -20.79 0.27
C SER A 15 -12.10 -20.52 1.68
N GLN A 16 -12.54 -21.57 2.38
CA GLN A 16 -12.97 -21.48 3.78
C GLN A 16 -11.84 -21.05 4.72
N TRP A 17 -10.63 -21.59 4.51
CA TRP A 17 -9.45 -21.19 5.28
C TRP A 17 -9.03 -19.74 5.01
N HIS A 18 -9.17 -19.26 3.78
CA HIS A 18 -8.90 -17.87 3.41
C HIS A 18 -9.92 -16.91 4.05
N ASP A 19 -11.21 -17.25 4.01
CA ASP A 19 -12.29 -16.42 4.56
C ASP A 19 -12.23 -16.30 6.10
N GLN A 20 -11.64 -17.29 6.77
CA GLN A 20 -11.43 -17.28 8.22
C GLN A 20 -10.19 -16.49 8.65
N ARG A 21 -9.33 -16.06 7.72
CA ARG A 21 -8.12 -15.31 8.06
C ARG A 21 -8.41 -13.83 8.24
N VAL A 22 -8.13 -13.33 9.43
CA VAL A 22 -7.88 -11.91 9.67
C VAL A 22 -6.43 -11.65 9.24
N ASN A 23 -6.21 -10.76 8.26
CA ASN A 23 -4.87 -10.43 7.80
C ASN A 23 -4.23 -9.40 8.75
N ASP A 24 -3.50 -9.89 9.75
CA ASP A 24 -2.77 -9.04 10.71
C ASP A 24 -1.64 -8.22 10.07
N ASN A 25 -1.28 -8.48 8.81
CA ASN A 25 -0.34 -7.65 8.05
C ASN A 25 -0.99 -6.39 7.45
N ILE A 26 -2.32 -6.26 7.52
CA ILE A 26 -2.97 -4.99 7.20
C ILE A 26 -2.82 -4.14 8.45
N PRO A 27 -1.91 -3.15 8.47
CA PRO A 27 -1.81 -2.29 9.63
C PRO A 27 -3.18 -1.66 9.84
N VAL A 28 -3.72 -1.80 11.06
CA VAL A 28 -4.89 -1.06 11.50
C VAL A 28 -4.66 0.38 11.09
N SER A 29 -5.59 0.96 10.34
CA SER A 29 -5.58 2.37 9.99
C SER A 29 -5.73 3.16 11.30
N ASN A 30 -4.62 3.33 12.01
CA ASN A 30 -4.58 4.12 13.22
C ASN A 30 -4.81 5.57 12.80
N PRO A 31 -5.93 6.20 13.17
CA PRO A 31 -6.16 7.61 12.84
C PRO A 31 -5.09 8.52 13.46
N GLU A 32 -4.38 8.09 14.51
CA GLU A 32 -3.25 8.83 15.09
C GLU A 32 -1.95 8.67 14.28
N THR A 33 -1.82 7.61 13.48
CA THR A 33 -0.72 7.40 12.51
C THR A 33 -1.11 7.81 11.09
N ALA A 34 -2.38 8.15 10.86
CA ALA A 34 -2.89 8.69 9.60
C ALA A 34 -2.46 10.15 9.45
N ARG A 35 -1.15 10.41 9.51
CA ARG A 35 -0.58 11.64 8.96
C ARG A 35 -0.95 11.67 7.50
N SER A 36 -1.35 12.83 7.02
CA SER A 36 -1.72 12.97 5.63
C SER A 36 -0.50 12.65 4.75
N LEU A 37 -0.71 12.15 3.54
CA LEU A 37 0.40 11.87 2.63
C LEU A 37 1.25 13.13 2.42
N GLU A 38 0.64 14.31 2.48
CA GLU A 38 1.33 15.61 2.43
C GLU A 38 2.23 15.87 3.64
N GLU A 39 1.83 15.46 4.85
CA GLU A 39 2.72 15.53 6.04
C GLU A 39 3.87 14.53 5.94
N TYR A 40 3.64 13.35 5.37
CA TYR A 40 4.69 12.33 5.18
C TYR A 40 5.65 12.70 4.04
N LEU A 41 5.12 13.33 3.00
CA LEU A 41 5.84 13.90 1.86
C LEU A 41 6.13 15.38 2.07
N GLN A 42 6.31 15.84 3.30
CA GLN A 42 6.77 17.20 3.54
C GLN A 42 8.19 17.31 2.96
N ILE A 43 8.25 17.70 1.69
CA ILE A 43 9.50 17.88 0.95
C ILE A 43 10.11 19.16 1.51
N SER A 44 11.03 18.99 2.47
CA SER A 44 11.97 20.07 2.75
C SER A 44 12.73 20.35 1.46
N PRO A 45 12.81 21.61 1.01
CA PRO A 45 13.67 21.94 -0.10
C PRO A 45 15.09 21.46 0.22
N SER A 46 15.74 20.90 -0.79
CA SER A 46 17.13 20.50 -0.65
C SER A 46 18.01 21.73 -0.42
N GLU A 47 19.17 21.58 0.21
CA GLU A 47 20.13 22.69 0.39
C GLU A 47 20.45 23.38 -0.95
N ILE A 48 20.48 22.62 -2.05
CA ILE A 48 20.70 23.15 -3.40
C ILE A 48 19.54 24.03 -3.88
N GLU A 49 18.29 23.62 -3.64
CA GLU A 49 17.11 24.43 -3.97
C GLU A 49 17.04 25.72 -3.15
N ILE A 50 17.43 25.65 -1.87
CA ILE A 50 17.50 26.82 -0.99
C ILE A 50 18.53 27.82 -1.54
N ILE A 51 19.74 27.36 -1.84
CA ILE A 51 20.81 28.20 -2.39
C ILE A 51 20.37 28.84 -3.70
N LYS A 52 19.74 28.09 -4.62
CA LYS A 52 19.29 28.63 -5.91
C LYS A 52 18.30 29.80 -5.78
N GLN A 53 17.43 29.78 -4.77
CA GLN A 53 16.47 30.86 -4.55
C GLN A 53 17.14 32.16 -4.06
N GLU A 54 18.34 32.10 -3.49
CA GLU A 54 19.10 33.29 -3.06
C GLU A 54 19.79 34.02 -4.23
N PHE A 55 19.81 33.42 -5.42
CA PHE A 55 20.44 33.98 -6.63
C PHE A 55 19.43 34.39 -7.72
N GLU A 56 18.13 34.31 -7.44
CA GLU A 56 17.05 34.94 -8.21
C GLU A 56 16.72 36.32 -7.62
#